data_AF-B8LEJ4-F1
#
_entry.id   AF-B8LEJ4-F1
#
_cell.length_a   1.000
_cell.length_b   1.000
_cell.length_c   1.000
_cell.angle_alpha   90.00
_cell.angle_beta   90.00
_cell.angle_gamma   90.00
#
_symmetry.space_group_name_H-M   'P 1'
#
loop_
_entity.id
_entity.type
_entity.pdbx_description
1 polymer ?
#
loop_
_entity_poly.entity_id
_entity_poly.type
_entity_poly.pdbx_seq_one_letter_code
_entity_poly.pdbx_strand_id
1 'polypeptide(L)'
;MANVRDAQAKSGIMLRADNSLNSEYVFAMITGSSGLYLQGRTSKGNLATMFGERYLTDPSQTSAWLRLVKKMDLIEMYRSDDRSEWTPHTSANIYFPNNAFRVGLAVYSHYTGSLLEATFDNYEINDAPTVWEPAVEIGVTQRAGSIVTQDSSGIARGYGPGTGTWG
;
A
#
# COMPACT_ATOMS: atom_id res chain seq x y z
N MET A 1 5.18 -9.54 -8.74
CA MET A 1 4.00 -10.27 -9.27
C MET A 1 3.11 -10.70 -8.10
N ALA A 2 1.84 -10.27 -8.08
CA ALA A 2 0.88 -10.64 -7.04
C ALA A 2 -0.17 -11.60 -7.62
N ASN A 3 -0.40 -12.76 -7.00
CA ASN A 3 -1.41 -13.72 -7.45
C ASN A 3 -2.77 -13.30 -6.89
N VAL A 4 -3.39 -12.34 -7.57
CA VAL A 4 -4.63 -11.75 -7.08
C VAL A 4 -5.85 -12.53 -7.60
N ARG A 5 -6.36 -13.46 -6.78
CA ARG A 5 -7.57 -14.24 -7.10
C ARG A 5 -8.91 -13.55 -6.78
N ASP A 6 -8.88 -12.32 -6.23
CA ASP A 6 -10.06 -11.54 -5.85
C ASP A 6 -9.97 -10.09 -6.38
N ALA A 7 -11.06 -9.58 -6.97
CA ALA A 7 -11.09 -8.26 -7.60
C ALA A 7 -10.67 -7.11 -6.68
N GLN A 8 -10.80 -7.29 -5.36
CA GLN A 8 -10.53 -6.29 -4.34
C GLN A 8 -9.34 -6.65 -3.44
N ALA A 9 -8.59 -7.71 -3.72
CA ALA A 9 -7.31 -7.90 -3.07
C ALA A 9 -6.38 -6.74 -3.47
N LYS A 10 -5.63 -6.19 -2.50
CA LYS A 10 -4.88 -4.94 -2.62
C LYS A 10 -3.43 -5.19 -2.25
N SER A 11 -2.51 -4.59 -2.99
CA SER A 11 -1.09 -4.57 -2.65
C SER A 11 -0.46 -3.25 -3.07
N GLY A 12 0.47 -2.71 -2.28
CA GLY A 12 1.14 -1.46 -2.62
C GLY A 12 1.83 -0.78 -1.45
N ILE A 13 1.93 0.55 -1.50
CA ILE A 13 2.67 1.39 -0.56
C ILE A 13 1.68 2.14 0.33
N MET A 14 1.85 2.05 1.64
CA MET A 14 1.02 2.74 2.62
C MET A 14 1.85 3.71 3.48
N LEU A 15 1.32 4.91 3.73
CA LEU A 15 1.74 5.76 4.84
C LEU A 15 0.62 5.75 5.89
N ARG A 16 0.95 5.59 7.16
CA ARG A 16 -0.02 5.53 8.26
C ARG A 16 0.50 6.20 9.52
N ALA A 17 -0.33 6.95 10.24
CA ALA A 17 0.12 7.64 11.45
C ALA A 17 0.42 6.67 12.61
N ASP A 18 -0.48 5.71 12.89
CA ASP A 18 -0.36 4.79 14.01
C ASP A 18 -1.09 3.44 13.80
N ASN A 19 -0.99 2.54 14.78
CA ASN A 19 -1.59 1.19 14.73
C ASN A 19 -3.08 1.14 15.08
N SER A 20 -3.73 2.25 15.46
CA SER A 20 -5.15 2.26 15.78
C SER A 20 -5.99 1.98 14.53
N LEU A 21 -7.11 1.26 14.67
CA LEU A 21 -7.98 0.90 13.53
C LEU A 21 -8.50 2.11 12.75
N ASN A 22 -8.68 3.25 13.43
CA ASN A 22 -9.21 4.48 12.87
C ASN A 22 -8.14 5.51 12.49
N SER A 23 -6.85 5.13 12.47
CA SER A 23 -5.74 6.00 12.08
C SER A 23 -5.89 6.52 10.65
N GLU A 24 -5.50 7.77 10.44
CA GLU A 24 -5.21 8.34 9.13
C GLU A 24 -4.15 7.52 8.39
N TYR A 25 -4.37 7.36 7.10
CA TYR A 25 -3.46 6.66 6.23
C TYR A 25 -3.70 7.05 4.78
N VAL A 26 -2.74 6.73 3.93
CA VAL A 26 -2.88 6.72 2.49
C VAL A 26 -2.27 5.43 1.96
N PHE A 27 -2.93 4.81 0.99
CA PHE A 27 -2.54 3.54 0.40
C PHE A 27 -2.64 3.66 -1.12
N ALA A 28 -1.47 3.75 -1.76
CA ALA A 28 -1.34 3.60 -3.20
C ALA A 28 -1.32 2.10 -3.49
N MET A 29 -2.31 1.61 -4.24
CA MET A 29 -2.50 0.17 -4.40
C MET A 29 -2.73 -0.22 -5.86
N ILE A 30 -2.34 -1.45 -6.16
CA ILE A 30 -2.82 -2.24 -7.28
C ILE A 30 -3.83 -3.25 -6.72
N THR A 31 -4.93 -3.44 -7.43
CA THR A 31 -5.93 -4.46 -7.11
C THR A 31 -6.03 -5.51 -8.20
N GLY A 32 -6.67 -6.64 -7.90
CA GLY A 32 -6.72 -7.77 -8.84
C GLY A 32 -7.36 -7.45 -10.18
N SER A 33 -8.51 -6.80 -10.15
CA SER A 33 -9.21 -6.38 -11.36
C SER A 33 -9.95 -5.05 -11.21
N SER A 34 -9.86 -4.39 -10.04
CA SER A 34 -10.44 -3.05 -9.82
C SER A 34 -9.47 -1.92 -10.16
N GLY A 35 -8.32 -2.23 -10.77
CA GLY A 35 -7.32 -1.27 -11.20
C GLY A 35 -6.38 -0.77 -10.10
N LEU A 36 -5.69 0.31 -10.42
CA LEU A 36 -4.76 1.03 -9.55
C LEU A 36 -5.40 2.34 -9.11
N TYR A 37 -5.31 2.65 -7.82
CA TYR A 37 -5.85 3.89 -7.26
C TYR A 37 -5.27 4.22 -5.88
N LEU A 38 -5.59 5.42 -5.38
CA LEU A 38 -5.24 5.89 -4.06
C LEU A 38 -6.46 5.80 -3.13
N GLN A 39 -6.30 5.21 -1.95
CA GLN A 39 -7.31 5.24 -0.89
C GLN A 39 -6.71 5.75 0.39
N GLY A 40 -7.48 6.43 1.23
CA GLY A 40 -6.99 6.85 2.52
C GLY A 40 -8.06 7.38 3.44
N ARG A 41 -7.61 7.77 4.62
CA ARG A 41 -8.40 8.44 5.64
C ARG A 41 -7.68 9.75 5.97
N THR A 42 -8.33 10.87 5.72
CA THR A 42 -7.71 12.20 5.80
C THR A 42 -7.34 12.62 7.22
N SER A 43 -8.02 12.10 8.24
CA SER A 43 -7.77 12.37 9.66
C SER A 43 -8.34 11.24 10.52
N LYS A 44 -7.80 11.08 11.74
CA LYS A 44 -8.25 10.06 12.69
C LYS A 44 -9.76 10.05 12.88
N GLY A 45 -10.37 8.87 12.76
CA GLY A 45 -11.82 8.70 12.91
C GLY A 45 -12.66 8.95 11.65
N ASN A 46 -12.18 9.69 10.65
CA ASN A 46 -12.94 9.96 9.42
C ASN A 46 -13.21 8.71 8.59
N LEU A 47 -14.24 8.64 7.76
CA LEU A 47 -14.39 7.51 6.83
C LEU A 47 -13.22 7.43 5.83
N ALA A 48 -12.88 6.22 5.40
CA ALA A 48 -11.91 6.02 4.33
C ALA A 48 -12.56 6.32 2.97
N THR A 49 -11.83 6.98 2.08
CA THR A 49 -12.29 7.40 0.76
C THR A 49 -11.27 7.03 -0.32
N MET A 50 -11.75 6.83 -1.54
CA MET A 50 -10.90 6.77 -2.73
C MET A 50 -10.58 8.19 -3.21
N PHE A 51 -9.37 8.42 -3.67
CA PHE A 51 -8.95 9.67 -4.30
C PHE A 51 -8.65 9.43 -5.78
N GLY A 52 -9.07 10.39 -6.62
CA GLY A 52 -8.92 10.28 -8.07
C GLY A 52 -9.81 9.22 -8.71
N GLU A 53 -9.50 8.87 -9.95
CA GLU A 53 -10.13 7.81 -10.71
C GLU A 53 -9.31 6.51 -10.63
N ARG A 54 -9.96 5.38 -10.91
CA ARG A 54 -9.24 4.10 -11.05
C ARG A 54 -8.53 4.07 -12.39
N TYR A 55 -7.25 3.72 -12.37
CA TYR A 55 -6.55 3.35 -13.59
C TYR A 55 -6.87 1.89 -13.95
N LEU A 56 -7.55 1.70 -15.08
CA LEU A 56 -7.97 0.39 -15.59
C LEU A 56 -7.28 0.12 -16.92
N THR A 57 -6.90 -1.15 -17.13
CA THR A 57 -6.32 -1.65 -18.39
C THR A 57 -7.05 -2.91 -18.82
N ASP A 58 -6.99 -3.21 -20.12
CA ASP A 58 -7.44 -4.49 -20.67
C ASP A 58 -6.27 -5.15 -21.42
N PRO A 59 -5.70 -6.26 -20.91
CA PRO A 59 -6.10 -7.00 -19.70
C PRO A 59 -5.78 -6.24 -18.40
N SER A 60 -6.40 -6.65 -17.28
CA SER A 60 -6.19 -6.01 -15.97
C SER A 60 -4.72 -6.00 -15.55
N GLN A 61 -4.24 -4.84 -15.11
CA GLN A 61 -2.86 -4.65 -14.68
C GLN A 61 -2.59 -5.41 -13.38
N THR A 62 -1.68 -6.38 -13.44
CA THR A 62 -1.27 -7.22 -12.30
C THR A 62 0.12 -6.84 -11.74
N SER A 63 0.78 -5.85 -12.36
CA SER A 63 2.06 -5.30 -11.92
C SER A 63 2.22 -3.86 -12.37
N ALA A 64 2.72 -3.00 -11.49
CA ALA A 64 3.13 -1.63 -11.79
C ALA A 64 4.15 -1.16 -10.76
N TRP A 65 4.96 -0.16 -11.12
CA TRP A 65 5.74 0.63 -10.18
C TRP A 65 4.87 1.74 -9.61
N LEU A 66 4.85 1.85 -8.28
CA LEU A 66 4.15 2.90 -7.56
C LEU A 66 5.17 3.83 -6.90
N ARG A 67 4.86 5.12 -6.87
CA ARG A 67 5.63 6.11 -6.10
C ARG A 67 4.68 7.05 -5.40
N LEU A 68 4.94 7.27 -4.12
CA LEU A 68 4.31 8.31 -3.33
C LEU A 68 5.33 9.41 -3.03
N VAL A 69 4.94 10.66 -3.29
CA VAL A 69 5.72 11.84 -2.93
C VAL A 69 4.92 12.63 -1.92
N LYS A 70 5.46 12.81 -0.72
CA LYS A 70 4.84 13.63 0.34
C LYS A 70 5.48 15.01 0.38
N LYS A 71 4.67 16.06 0.31
CA LYS A 71 5.05 17.47 0.44
C LYS A 71 4.14 18.12 1.47
N MET A 72 4.59 18.23 2.72
CA MET A 72 3.70 18.58 3.85
C MET A 72 2.48 17.64 3.85
N ASP A 73 1.25 18.14 3.87
CA ASP A 73 0.04 17.30 3.87
C ASP A 73 -0.34 16.76 2.49
N LEU A 74 0.26 17.27 1.41
CA LEU A 74 -0.02 16.81 0.06
C LEU A 74 0.74 15.51 -0.24
N ILE A 75 0.00 14.47 -0.61
CA ILE A 75 0.52 13.20 -1.10
C ILE A 75 0.20 13.10 -2.59
N GLU A 76 1.24 12.96 -3.41
CA GLU A 76 1.14 12.73 -4.85
C GLU A 76 1.45 11.27 -5.16
N MET A 77 0.58 10.63 -5.94
CA MET A 77 0.76 9.28 -6.43
C MET A 77 1.17 9.30 -7.90
N TYR A 78 2.25 8.59 -8.20
CA TYR A 78 2.73 8.34 -9.55
C TYR A 78 2.75 6.84 -9.82
N ARG A 79 2.64 6.49 -11.10
CA ARG A 79 2.78 5.12 -11.59
C ARG A 79 3.78 5.06 -12.74
N SER A 80 4.38 3.90 -12.92
CA SER A 80 5.26 3.61 -14.05
C SER A 80 5.18 2.13 -14.40
N ASP A 81 5.36 1.80 -15.67
CA ASP A 81 5.45 0.40 -16.13
C ASP A 81 6.90 -0.09 -16.17
N ASP A 82 7.89 0.83 -16.19
CA ASP A 82 9.31 0.54 -16.43
C ASP A 82 10.30 1.16 -15.40
N ARG A 83 9.81 1.93 -14.43
CA ARG A 83 10.57 2.68 -13.41
C ARG A 83 11.37 3.88 -13.94
N SER A 84 11.49 4.07 -15.25
CA SER A 84 12.15 5.25 -15.86
C SER A 84 11.18 6.42 -15.99
N GLU A 85 10.01 6.19 -16.59
CA GLU A 85 9.04 7.25 -16.87
C GLU A 85 7.90 7.21 -15.87
N TRP A 86 7.71 8.31 -15.12
CA TRP A 86 6.72 8.40 -14.06
C TRP A 86 5.54 9.26 -14.48
N THR A 87 4.37 8.63 -14.57
CA THR A 87 3.12 9.33 -14.89
C THR A 87 2.39 9.74 -13.61
N PRO A 88 2.04 11.01 -13.41
CA PRO A 88 1.20 11.43 -12.29
C PRO A 88 -0.19 10.78 -12.41
N HIS A 89 -0.70 10.25 -11.30
CA HIS A 89 -2.00 9.58 -11.26
C HIS A 89 -3.03 10.39 -10.47
N THR A 90 -2.76 10.68 -9.20
CA THR A 90 -3.67 11.49 -8.36
C THR A 90 -2.94 12.08 -7.16
N SER A 91 -3.62 12.95 -6.41
CA SER A 91 -3.10 13.51 -5.16
C SER A 91 -4.18 13.59 -4.09
N ALA A 92 -3.77 13.54 -2.83
CA ALA A 92 -4.65 13.68 -1.67
C ALA A 92 -4.00 14.52 -0.57
N ASN A 93 -4.80 15.30 0.16
CA ASN A 93 -4.34 15.95 1.38
C ASN A 93 -4.64 15.04 2.57
N ILE A 94 -3.59 14.62 3.28
CA ILE A 94 -3.69 13.72 4.44
C ILE A 94 -2.94 14.39 5.58
N TYR A 95 -3.67 14.67 6.66
CA TYR A 95 -3.09 15.29 7.84
C TYR A 95 -2.44 14.21 8.71
N PHE A 96 -1.11 14.25 8.80
CA PHE A 96 -0.33 13.44 9.73
C PHE A 96 0.13 14.33 10.89
N PRO A 97 -0.44 14.19 12.11
CA PRO A 97 -0.06 15.00 13.26
C PRO A 97 1.46 14.99 13.50
N ASN A 98 2.05 16.16 13.70
CA ASN A 98 3.49 16.34 13.90
C ASN A 98 4.37 15.77 12.76
N ASN A 99 3.80 15.58 11.56
CA ASN A 99 4.45 14.87 10.45
C ASN A 99 4.95 13.46 10.84
N ALA A 100 4.34 12.85 11.86
CA ALA A 100 4.68 11.52 12.33
C ALA A 100 3.84 10.48 11.59
N PHE A 101 4.50 9.68 10.76
CA PHE A 101 3.89 8.58 10.04
C PHE A 101 4.94 7.51 9.76
N ARG A 102 4.45 6.29 9.56
CA ARG A 102 5.23 5.14 9.14
C ARG A 102 4.96 4.89 7.66
N VAL A 103 5.99 4.48 6.94
CA VAL A 103 5.87 3.97 5.57
C VAL A 103 5.85 2.45 5.66
N GLY A 104 5.12 1.77 4.78
CA GLY A 104 4.96 0.32 4.78
C GLY A 104 4.61 -0.22 3.39
N LEU A 105 5.00 -1.46 3.11
CA LEU A 105 4.36 -2.30 2.11
C LEU A 105 3.12 -2.90 2.76
N ALA A 106 1.99 -2.82 2.06
CA ALA A 106 0.72 -3.29 2.58
C ALA A 106 0.10 -4.30 1.62
N VAL A 107 -0.43 -5.38 2.18
CA VAL A 107 -1.10 -6.46 1.46
C VAL A 107 -2.43 -6.76 2.14
N TYR A 108 -3.48 -6.90 1.36
CA TYR A 108 -4.83 -7.13 1.84
C TYR A 108 -5.55 -8.12 0.92
N SER A 109 -5.88 -9.33 1.40
CA SER A 109 -6.45 -10.37 0.54
C SER A 109 -7.96 -10.26 0.30
N HIS A 110 -8.65 -9.34 0.99
CA HIS A 110 -10.11 -9.17 0.95
C HIS A 110 -10.94 -10.37 1.46
N TYR A 111 -10.37 -11.57 1.53
CA TYR A 111 -11.05 -12.78 1.98
C TYR A 111 -10.29 -13.44 3.14
N THR A 112 -11.00 -13.78 4.22
CA THR A 112 -10.39 -14.39 5.43
C THR A 112 -9.84 -15.80 5.21
N GLY A 113 -10.32 -16.50 4.17
CA GLY A 113 -9.91 -17.87 3.82
C GLY A 113 -8.78 -18.01 2.79
N SER A 114 -8.33 -16.90 2.18
CA SER A 114 -7.33 -16.91 1.10
C SER A 114 -6.17 -15.98 1.42
N LEU A 115 -4.94 -16.46 1.24
CA LEU A 115 -3.75 -15.61 1.30
C LEU A 115 -3.57 -14.91 -0.04
N LEU A 116 -3.37 -13.59 0.02
CA LEU A 116 -2.82 -12.85 -1.11
C LEU A 116 -1.30 -12.92 -1.01
N GLU A 117 -0.66 -13.35 -2.09
CA GLU A 117 0.77 -13.22 -2.29
C GLU A 117 1.02 -11.99 -3.15
N ALA A 118 1.75 -11.02 -2.62
CA ALA A 118 2.27 -9.88 -3.37
C ALA A 118 3.80 -9.90 -3.32
N THR A 119 4.43 -9.88 -4.50
CA THR A 119 5.88 -9.71 -4.59
C THR A 119 6.18 -8.24 -4.87
N PHE A 120 6.94 -7.63 -3.96
CA PHE A 120 7.52 -6.31 -4.10
C PHE A 120 9.00 -6.48 -4.45
N ASP A 121 9.45 -5.73 -5.45
CA ASP A 121 10.82 -5.80 -5.95
C ASP A 121 11.38 -4.38 -6.11
N ASN A 122 12.68 -4.22 -5.88
CA ASN A 122 13.45 -2.97 -5.97
C ASN A 122 12.74 -1.72 -5.39
N TYR A 123 12.20 -1.82 -4.17
CA TYR A 123 11.61 -0.67 -3.48
C TYR A 123 12.68 0.19 -2.81
N GLU A 124 12.40 1.48 -2.71
CA GLU A 124 13.29 2.48 -2.12
C GLU A 124 12.46 3.44 -1.27
N ILE A 125 12.97 3.79 -0.09
CA ILE A 125 12.33 4.76 0.81
C ILE A 125 13.37 5.84 1.10
N ASN A 126 13.10 7.02 0.58
CA ASN A 126 13.94 8.20 0.80
C ASN A 126 13.29 9.08 1.86
N ASP A 127 14.04 9.43 2.91
CA ASP A 127 13.65 10.37 3.97
C ASP A 127 12.33 10.04 4.72
N ALA A 128 12.21 8.82 5.27
CA ALA A 128 11.12 8.52 6.19
C ALA A 128 11.35 9.15 7.58
N PRO A 129 10.37 9.87 8.17
CA PRO A 129 10.54 10.54 9.46
C PRO A 129 10.52 9.60 10.66
N THR A 130 10.15 8.33 10.47
CA THR A 130 10.22 7.28 11.51
C THR A 130 10.95 6.06 10.97
N VAL A 131 11.63 5.34 11.87
CA VAL A 131 12.36 4.11 11.53
C VAL A 131 11.37 3.08 10.99
N TRP A 132 11.72 2.45 9.87
CA TRP A 132 10.97 1.34 9.29
C TRP A 132 10.93 0.17 10.27
N GLU A 133 9.73 -0.23 10.72
CA GLU A 133 9.52 -1.45 11.50
C GLU A 133 8.87 -2.51 10.60
N PRO A 134 9.63 -3.47 10.06
CA PRO A 134 9.08 -4.50 9.22
C PRO A 134 8.18 -5.44 10.05
N ALA A 135 6.98 -5.70 9.53
CA ALA A 135 5.97 -6.64 10.03
C ALA A 135 5.19 -6.23 11.31
N VAL A 136 4.36 -5.18 11.25
CA VAL A 136 3.34 -4.92 12.29
C VAL A 136 1.95 -5.18 11.74
N GLU A 137 1.24 -6.16 12.29
CA GLU A 137 -0.14 -6.46 11.92
C GLU A 137 -1.11 -5.42 12.52
N ILE A 138 -2.12 -5.04 11.73
CA ILE A 138 -3.17 -4.11 12.18
C ILE A 138 -4.51 -4.84 12.17
N GLY A 139 -5.03 -5.10 13.37
CA GLY A 139 -6.30 -5.80 13.60
C GLY A 139 -6.14 -7.22 14.14
N VAL A 140 -7.26 -7.86 14.51
CA VAL A 140 -7.29 -9.27 14.90
C VAL A 140 -7.24 -10.15 13.65
N THR A 141 -6.07 -10.71 13.35
CA THR A 141 -5.85 -11.65 12.25
C THR A 141 -5.96 -13.09 12.79
N GLN A 142 -6.53 -14.02 12.01
CA GLN A 142 -6.53 -15.46 12.37
C GLN A 142 -5.24 -16.18 11.98
N ARG A 143 -4.34 -15.51 11.24
CA ARG A 143 -3.04 -16.04 10.82
C ARG A 143 -2.09 -14.88 10.65
N ALA A 144 -0.87 -15.00 11.18
CA ALA A 144 0.10 -13.94 11.03
C ALA A 144 0.48 -13.77 9.55
N GLY A 145 0.50 -12.53 9.05
CA GLY A 145 1.15 -12.25 7.79
C GLY A 145 2.61 -11.95 7.97
N SER A 146 3.40 -12.30 6.97
CA SER A 146 4.84 -12.07 6.99
C SER A 146 5.21 -11.24 5.78
N ILE A 147 6.07 -10.24 6.03
CA ILE A 147 6.95 -9.71 4.99
C ILE A 147 8.26 -10.42 5.22
N VAL A 148 8.57 -11.38 4.34
CA VAL A 148 9.88 -12.04 4.38
C VAL A 148 10.87 -11.04 3.80
N THR A 149 11.67 -10.42 4.67
CA THR A 149 12.79 -9.58 4.27
C THR A 149 13.99 -10.45 3.91
N GLN A 150 14.43 -10.28 2.66
CA GLN A 150 15.73 -10.59 2.05
C GLN A 150 16.17 -12.06 1.94
N ASP A 151 16.15 -12.57 0.70
CA ASP A 151 17.38 -13.17 0.15
C ASP A 151 18.26 -12.06 -0.48
N SER A 152 19.51 -12.36 -0.82
CA SER A 152 20.53 -11.46 -1.36
C SER A 152 20.18 -10.82 -2.73
N SER A 153 18.92 -10.90 -3.18
CA SER A 153 18.45 -10.50 -4.51
C SER A 153 17.48 -9.31 -4.49
N GLY A 154 17.13 -8.74 -3.32
CA GLY A 154 16.33 -7.51 -3.23
C GLY A 154 14.81 -7.67 -3.28
N ILE A 155 14.30 -8.90 -3.15
CA ILE A 155 12.88 -9.23 -3.24
C ILE A 155 12.24 -9.28 -1.85
N ALA A 156 11.10 -8.59 -1.66
CA ALA A 156 10.25 -8.72 -0.48
C ALA A 156 8.92 -9.39 -0.84
N ARG A 157 8.55 -10.44 -0.10
CA ARG A 157 7.28 -11.15 -0.27
C ARG A 157 6.36 -10.83 0.90
N GLY A 158 5.23 -10.19 0.62
CA GLY A 158 4.20 -9.91 1.61
C GLY A 158 3.07 -10.93 1.52
N TYR A 159 2.76 -11.58 2.63
CA TYR A 159 1.62 -12.48 2.80
C TYR A 159 0.59 -11.83 3.71
N GLY A 160 -0.60 -11.56 3.18
CA GLY A 160 -1.68 -10.90 3.93
C GLY A 160 -2.93 -11.77 4.12
N PRO A 161 -3.44 -11.95 5.35
CA PRO A 161 -4.81 -12.41 5.58
C PRO A 161 -5.82 -11.31 5.25
N GLY A 162 -7.10 -11.67 5.14
CA GLY A 162 -8.23 -10.79 4.78
C GLY A 162 -8.51 -9.63 5.73
N THR A 163 -7.66 -9.41 6.73
CA THR A 163 -7.72 -8.31 7.71
C THR A 163 -6.58 -7.29 7.53
N GLY A 164 -5.65 -7.53 6.61
CA GLY A 164 -4.57 -6.60 6.26
C GLY A 164 -3.29 -6.88 7.03
N THR A 165 -2.18 -6.87 6.30
CA THR A 165 -0.82 -6.93 6.87
C THR A 165 -0.01 -5.75 6.40
N TRP A 166 0.76 -5.22 7.35
CA TRP A 166 1.58 -4.03 7.19
C TRP A 166 3.02 -4.35 7.60
N GLY A 167 3.98 -3.75 6.91
CA GLY A 167 5.38 -3.78 7.29
C GLY A 167 6.33 -3.58 6.14
#